data_AF-A0A833E6S6-F1
#
_entry.id   AF-A0A833E6S6-F1
#
_cell.length_a   1.000
_cell.length_b   1.000
_cell.length_c   1.000
_cell.angle_alpha   90.00
_cell.angle_beta   90.00
_cell.angle_gamma   90.00
#
_symmetry.space_group_name_H-M   'P 1'
#
loop_
_entity.id
_entity.type
_entity.pdbx_description
1 polymer ?
#
loop_
_entity_poly.entity_id
_entity_poly.type
_entity_poly.pdbx_seq_one_letter_code
_entity_poly.pdbx_strand_id
1 'polypeptide(L)'
;MDVLNKIVQLVDYIVYDSPSSARFRHPGSVRSLILYLYARVTERPVYKVAEEFKVAPEQLYRIERALKKDGIYEKVINAAKRLLKEAEKKK
;
A
#
# COMPACT_ATOMS: atom_id res chain seq x y z
N MET A 1 -3.78 -16.99 12.23
CA MET A 1 -3.25 -16.60 10.90
C MET A 1 -1.98 -15.80 11.07
N ASP A 2 -0.95 -16.12 10.30
CA ASP A 2 0.30 -15.37 10.25
C ASP A 2 0.07 -13.93 9.73
N VAL A 3 0.88 -12.96 10.20
CA VAL A 3 0.80 -11.55 9.77
C VAL A 3 1.10 -11.44 8.29
N LEU A 4 2.03 -12.25 7.78
CA LEU A 4 2.34 -12.32 6.35
C LEU A 4 1.10 -12.64 5.52
N ASN A 5 0.31 -13.63 5.92
CA ASN A 5 -0.93 -14.00 5.22
C ASN A 5 -1.94 -12.85 5.20
N LYS A 6 -2.04 -12.07 6.27
CA LYS A 6 -2.94 -10.91 6.30
C LYS A 6 -2.45 -9.77 5.39
N ILE A 7 -1.13 -9.58 5.27
CA ILE A 7 -0.54 -8.62 4.33
C ILE A 7 -0.84 -9.05 2.89
N VAL A 8 -0.63 -10.34 2.57
CA VAL A 8 -0.95 -10.91 1.26
C VAL A 8 -2.44 -10.69 0.95
N GLN A 9 -3.34 -11.00 1.88
CA GLN A 9 -4.78 -10.76 1.72
C GLN A 9 -5.13 -9.27 1.47
N LEU A 10 -4.44 -8.33 2.13
CA LEU A 10 -4.65 -6.91 1.90
C LEU A 10 -4.21 -6.51 0.49
N VAL A 11 -3.06 -7.00 0.03
CA VAL A 11 -2.55 -6.74 -1.31
C VAL A 11 -3.46 -7.38 -2.36
N ASP A 12 -3.87 -8.63 -2.17
CA ASP A 12 -4.79 -9.36 -3.06
C ASP A 12 -6.13 -8.63 -3.19
N TYR A 13 -6.70 -8.18 -2.07
CA TYR A 13 -7.90 -7.36 -2.10
C TYR A 13 -7.71 -6.12 -2.97
N ILE A 14 -6.60 -5.38 -2.83
CA ILE A 14 -6.37 -4.16 -3.62
C ILE A 14 -6.20 -4.49 -5.11
N VAL A 15 -5.45 -5.55 -5.42
CA VAL A 15 -5.05 -5.90 -6.79
C VAL A 15 -6.17 -6.61 -7.56
N TYR A 16 -7.00 -7.42 -6.91
CA TYR A 16 -7.98 -8.28 -7.56
C TYR A 16 -9.43 -7.94 -7.20
N ASP A 17 -9.74 -7.69 -5.93
CA ASP A 17 -11.13 -7.63 -5.45
C ASP A 17 -11.68 -6.21 -5.25
N SER A 18 -10.82 -5.19 -5.30
CA SER A 18 -11.22 -3.81 -5.07
C SER A 18 -11.63 -3.09 -6.35
N PRO A 19 -12.38 -1.97 -6.26
CA PRO A 19 -12.64 -1.10 -7.41
C PRO A 19 -11.36 -0.55 -8.06
N SER A 20 -10.23 -0.53 -7.33
CA SER A 20 -8.93 -0.13 -7.87
C SER A 20 -8.21 -1.23 -8.66
N SER A 21 -8.68 -2.48 -8.62
CA SER A 21 -8.03 -3.65 -9.23
C SER A 21 -7.61 -3.41 -10.68
N ALA A 22 -8.47 -2.77 -11.48
CA ALA A 22 -8.18 -2.45 -12.89
C ALA A 22 -6.89 -1.62 -13.10
N ARG A 23 -6.48 -0.81 -12.11
CA ARG A 23 -5.26 0.01 -12.15
C ARG A 23 -4.00 -0.71 -11.63
N PHE A 24 -4.18 -1.80 -10.91
CA PHE A 24 -3.10 -2.52 -10.22
C PHE A 24 -2.68 -3.83 -10.89
N ARG A 25 -3.23 -4.16 -12.08
CA ARG A 25 -2.90 -5.39 -12.83
C ARG A 25 -1.48 -5.44 -13.39
N HIS A 26 -0.77 -4.31 -13.48
CA HIS A 26 0.62 -4.29 -13.92
C HIS A 26 1.58 -4.53 -12.73
N PRO A 27 2.61 -5.38 -12.89
CA PRO A 27 3.56 -5.68 -11.81
C PRO A 27 4.25 -4.44 -11.22
N GLY A 28 4.53 -3.43 -12.05
CA GLY A 28 5.10 -2.15 -11.60
C GLY A 28 4.18 -1.39 -10.63
N SER A 29 2.86 -1.52 -10.78
CA SER A 29 1.86 -0.90 -9.91
C SER A 29 1.87 -1.50 -8.51
N VAL A 30 2.12 -2.81 -8.39
CA VAL A 30 2.17 -3.52 -7.11
C VAL A 30 3.38 -3.09 -6.28
N ARG A 31 4.56 -2.95 -6.91
CA ARG A 31 5.74 -2.42 -6.23
C ARG A 31 5.48 -1.00 -5.70
N SER A 32 4.94 -0.12 -6.53
CA SER A 32 4.60 1.25 -6.11
C SER A 32 3.54 1.28 -5.01
N LEU A 33 2.56 0.37 -5.05
CA LEU A 33 1.57 0.19 -3.98
C LEU A 33 2.23 -0.19 -2.66
N ILE A 34 3.10 -1.19 -2.65
CA ILE A 34 3.81 -1.64 -1.44
C ILE A 34 4.63 -0.49 -0.84
N LEU A 35 5.40 0.22 -1.67
CA LEU A 35 6.20 1.37 -1.23
C LEU A 35 5.33 2.52 -0.70
N TYR A 36 4.17 2.73 -1.32
CA TYR A 36 3.22 3.74 -0.86
C TYR A 36 2.68 3.37 0.53
N LEU A 37 2.23 2.12 0.70
CA LEU A 37 1.74 1.62 1.98
C LEU A 37 2.83 1.72 3.05
N TYR A 38 4.06 1.32 2.73
CA TYR A 38 5.22 1.48 3.60
C TYR A 38 5.38 2.92 4.08
N ALA A 39 5.41 3.90 3.16
CA ALA A 39 5.50 5.31 3.53
C ALA A 39 4.38 5.75 4.50
N ARG A 40 3.15 5.29 4.27
CA ARG A 40 1.98 5.64 5.10
C ARG A 40 1.98 4.98 6.47
N VAL A 41 2.45 3.74 6.59
CA VAL A 41 2.50 3.04 7.88
C VAL A 41 3.68 3.49 8.74
N THR A 42 4.80 3.88 8.13
CA THR A 42 5.96 4.43 8.84
C THR A 42 5.91 5.95 9.01
N GLU A 43 4.82 6.58 8.58
CA GLU A 43 4.60 8.04 8.68
C GLU A 43 5.72 8.87 8.02
N ARG A 44 6.31 8.33 6.96
CA ARG A 44 7.37 8.98 6.20
C ARG A 44 6.79 9.77 5.03
N PRO A 45 7.36 10.93 4.67
CA PRO A 45 6.96 11.63 3.46
C PRO A 45 7.14 10.75 2.22
N VAL A 46 6.12 10.70 1.37
CA VAL A 46 6.07 9.81 0.18
C VAL A 46 7.28 10.03 -0.73
N TYR A 47 7.67 11.29 -0.95
CA TYR A 47 8.80 11.62 -1.82
C TYR A 47 10.15 11.09 -1.27
N LYS A 48 10.34 11.06 0.06
CA LYS A 48 11.57 10.52 0.68
C LYS A 48 11.68 9.01 0.50
N VAL A 49 10.56 8.30 0.61
CA VAL A 49 10.50 6.86 0.32
C VAL A 49 10.73 6.60 -1.17
N ALA A 50 10.15 7.43 -2.05
CA ALA A 50 10.38 7.34 -3.49
C ALA A 50 11.88 7.44 -3.83
N GLU A 51 12.55 8.43 -3.26
CA GLU A 51 13.99 8.69 -3.44
C GLU A 51 14.84 7.51 -2.95
N GLU A 52 14.59 7.02 -1.72
CA GLU A 52 15.30 5.88 -1.13
C GLU A 52 15.23 4.63 -2.04
N PHE A 53 14.05 4.33 -2.57
CA PHE A 53 13.83 3.13 -3.38
C PHE A 53 14.02 3.36 -4.89
N LYS A 54 14.51 4.55 -5.28
CA LYS A 54 14.78 4.95 -6.68
C LYS A 54 13.55 4.80 -7.59
N VAL A 55 12.41 5.30 -7.12
CA VAL A 55 11.12 5.32 -7.81
C VAL A 55 10.68 6.77 -8.00
N ALA A 56 10.02 7.09 -9.11
CA ALA A 56 9.51 8.45 -9.30
C ALA A 56 8.40 8.75 -8.27
N PRO A 57 8.47 9.88 -7.50
CA PRO A 57 7.44 10.23 -6.51
C PRO A 57 6.02 10.22 -7.07
N GLU A 58 5.87 10.66 -8.31
CA GLU A 58 4.60 10.68 -9.04
C GLU A 58 3.97 9.28 -9.21
N GLN A 59 4.77 8.20 -9.28
CA GLN A 59 4.22 6.84 -9.29
C GLN A 59 3.50 6.50 -7.99
N LEU A 60 4.02 6.96 -6.84
CA LEU A 60 3.38 6.76 -5.54
C LEU A 60 2.15 7.67 -5.37
N TYR A 61 2.22 8.93 -5.81
CA TYR A 61 1.06 9.81 -5.79
C TYR A 61 -0.09 9.33 -6.69
N ARG A 62 0.22 8.65 -7.81
CA ARG A 62 -0.80 7.97 -8.63
C ARG A 62 -1.54 6.89 -7.86
N ILE A 63 -0.86 6.15 -7.00
CA ILE A 63 -1.49 5.15 -6.12
C ILE A 63 -2.45 5.83 -5.16
N GLU A 64 -2.01 6.88 -4.47
CA GLU A 64 -2.86 7.65 -3.56
C GLU A 64 -4.14 8.13 -4.24
N ARG A 65 -3.99 8.77 -5.41
CA ARG A 65 -5.13 9.30 -6.18
C ARG A 65 -6.07 8.19 -6.63
N ALA A 66 -5.56 7.04 -7.03
CA ALA A 66 -6.38 5.88 -7.39
C ALA A 66 -7.21 5.40 -6.19
N LEU A 67 -6.56 5.16 -5.04
CA LEU A 67 -7.24 4.69 -3.83
C LEU A 67 -8.30 5.69 -3.32
N LYS A 68 -8.00 7.00 -3.41
CA LYS A 68 -8.95 8.07 -3.03
C LYS A 68 -10.13 8.15 -3.99
N LYS A 69 -9.86 8.11 -5.30
CA LYS A 69 -10.91 8.11 -6.34
C LYS A 69 -11.87 6.93 -6.17
N ASP A 70 -11.36 5.80 -5.70
CA ASP A 70 -12.13 4.58 -5.49
C ASP A 70 -12.76 4.48 -4.10
N GLY A 71 -12.57 5.49 -3.24
CA GLY A 71 -13.15 5.52 -1.89
C GLY A 71 -12.59 4.47 -0.92
N ILE A 72 -11.50 3.77 -1.29
CA ILE A 72 -10.91 2.70 -0.44
C ILE A 72 -9.68 3.15 0.35
N TYR A 73 -9.23 4.39 0.14
CA TYR A 73 -8.00 4.93 0.74
C TYR A 73 -7.93 4.71 2.27
N GLU A 74 -8.90 5.24 3.02
CA GLU A 74 -8.88 5.14 4.49
C GLU A 74 -8.94 3.68 4.97
N LYS A 75 -9.77 2.84 4.33
CA LYS A 75 -9.87 1.41 4.64
C LYS A 75 -8.51 0.72 4.48
N VAL A 76 -7.82 0.98 3.38
CA VAL A 76 -6.51 0.39 3.07
C VAL A 76 -5.44 0.87 4.03
N ILE A 77 -5.35 2.17 4.30
CA ILE A 77 -4.32 2.72 5.19
C ILE A 77 -4.52 2.25 6.63
N ASN A 78 -5.77 2.24 7.13
CA ASN A 78 -6.07 1.76 8.48
C ASN A 78 -5.77 0.26 8.63
N ALA A 79 -6.11 -0.55 7.62
CA ALA A 79 -5.75 -1.96 7.61
C ALA A 79 -4.23 -2.15 7.66
N ALA A 80 -3.47 -1.45 6.82
CA ALA A 80 -2.02 -1.53 6.79
C ALA A 80 -1.37 -1.12 8.13
N LYS A 81 -1.82 0.00 8.72
CA LYS A 81 -1.35 0.46 10.04
C LYS A 81 -1.63 -0.56 11.15
N ARG A 82 -2.81 -1.20 11.14
CA ARG A 82 -3.16 -2.26 12.10
C ARG A 82 -2.23 -3.46 11.96
N LEU A 83 -1.95 -3.89 10.73
CA LEU A 83 -1.07 -5.03 10.48
C LEU A 83 0.37 -4.77 10.91
N LEU A 84 0.89 -3.54 10.74
CA LEU A 84 2.22 -3.18 11.25
C LEU A 84 2.29 -3.31 12.78
N LYS A 85 1.29 -2.77 13.49
CA LYS A 85 1.21 -2.89 14.96
C LYS A 85 1.13 -4.36 15.43
N GLU A 86 0.42 -5.21 14.69
CA GLU A 86 0.38 -6.64 14.99
C GLU A 86 1.73 -7.34 14.76
N ALA A 87 2.48 -6.92 13.74
CA ALA A 87 3.82 -7.43 13.46
C ALA A 87 4.82 -7.06 14.57
N GLU A 88 4.76 -5.82 15.04
CA GLU A 88 5.64 -5.31 16.12
C GLU A 88 5.38 -5.99 17.46
N LYS A 89 4.11 -6.31 17.78
CA LYS A 89 3.75 -7.01 19.02
C LYS A 89 4.18 -8.47 19.07
N LYS A 90 4.55 -9.06 17.93
CA LYS A 90 5.04 -10.44 17.84
C LYS A 90 6.57 -10.55 17.89
N LYS A 91 7.28 -9.43 17.87
CA LYS A 91 8.72 -9.36 18.16
C LYS A 91 8.94 -9.36 19.67
#